data_AF-A0A964C9N7-F1
#
_entry.id   AF-A0A964C9N7-F1
#
_cell.length_a   1.000
_cell.length_b   1.000
_cell.length_c   1.000
_cell.angle_alpha   90.00
_cell.angle_beta   90.00
_cell.angle_gamma   90.00
#
_symmetry.space_group_name_H-M   'P 1'
#
loop_
_entity.id
_entity.type
_entity.pdbx_description
1 polymer ?
#
loop_
_entity_poly.entity_id
_entity_poly.type
_entity_poly.pdbx_seq_one_letter_code
_entity_poly.pdbx_strand_id
1 'polypeptide(L)'
;MFGLKPLPSVRLTLISDVLYAPYSGMLPGHVAGFYDYDECHIDLRSLAEFAGCQVLVDRAIAIDFNKNLVICQTRPPVSFDVLSVDIGSTPATISVPGAAEYAIPAKPVPEFLASWNQLISATQNYPEKPVRIAIVGGGAGGVELALNMQSRLAKEEGFGSEQCTGFNGWILNEAGKFKREEGLEIHLFHSGAELMPGHNKRVRHRLKEILINRGVKLHLMEKVSAIKTIEIASDAQCPMPNSPCPMPNSPCPMPNSPCPIPNSQCPMPHAPCPMPHAQIYCESNLKIECDRIFWVTQASAAHWIGESGLATDSNGFMQVNDCLQSVSHPNVFGAGDIAAMVNYPRPKAGVFAVRQGQPLFENLQQFLWQKPLKPFVPQEKYLGLIGTGNKRAIASRGSWMWESALLWYWKDLIDRQFMQKFNNLPKKQQ
;
A
#
# COMPACT_ATOMS: atom_id res chain seq x y z
N MET A 1 9.38 20.52 12.94
CA MET A 1 10.14 19.55 12.11
C MET A 1 11.61 19.92 12.14
N PHE A 2 12.50 18.92 12.21
CA PHE A 2 13.95 19.13 12.39
C PHE A 2 14.59 20.04 11.34
N GLY A 3 14.19 19.98 10.07
CA GLY A 3 14.74 20.89 9.04
C GLY A 3 14.37 22.37 9.22
N LEU A 4 13.24 22.67 9.88
CA LEU A 4 12.83 24.05 10.18
C LEU A 4 13.37 24.54 11.53
N LYS A 5 13.56 23.62 12.48
CA LYS A 5 14.02 23.89 13.84
C LYS A 5 15.04 22.81 14.23
N PRO A 6 16.29 22.90 13.72
CA PRO A 6 17.31 21.92 14.03
C PRO A 6 17.64 21.95 15.53
N LEU A 7 18.01 20.79 16.08
CA LEU A 7 18.50 20.70 17.45
C LEU A 7 20.03 20.72 17.44
N PRO A 8 20.67 21.75 18.03
CA PRO A 8 22.12 21.78 18.15
C PRO A 8 22.63 20.54 18.89
N SER A 9 23.78 20.01 18.45
CA SER A 9 24.46 18.88 19.09
C SER A 9 23.69 17.54 19.08
N VAL A 10 22.61 17.43 18.31
CA VAL A 10 21.89 16.17 18.10
C VAL A 10 22.28 15.59 16.74
N ARG A 11 22.79 14.36 16.74
CA ARG A 11 22.99 13.58 15.51
C ARG A 11 21.70 12.84 15.19
N LEU A 12 21.07 13.21 14.08
CA LEU A 12 19.84 12.58 13.60
C LEU A 12 20.17 11.52 12.55
N THR A 13 19.66 10.29 12.76
CA THR A 13 19.79 9.17 11.83
C THR A 13 18.40 8.62 11.50
N LEU A 14 18.08 8.50 10.21
CA LEU A 14 16.87 7.87 9.71
C LEU A 14 17.23 6.52 9.09
N ILE A 15 16.63 5.45 9.61
CA ILE A 15 16.73 4.10 9.04
C ILE A 15 15.42 3.84 8.28
N SER A 16 15.52 3.50 6.99
CA SER A 16 14.36 3.15 6.17
C SER A 16 14.75 2.10 5.14
N ASP A 17 13.86 1.15 4.85
CA ASP A 17 14.08 0.13 3.82
C ASP A 17 13.82 0.66 2.40
N VAL A 18 13.40 1.92 2.26
CA VAL A 18 13.17 2.59 0.99
C VAL A 18 13.81 3.99 0.96
N LEU A 19 14.10 4.49 -0.24
CA LEU A 19 14.50 5.89 -0.45
C LEU A 19 13.33 6.80 -0.83
N TYR A 20 12.28 6.21 -1.39
CA TYR A 20 11.09 6.89 -1.86
C TYR A 20 9.92 6.38 -1.03
N ALA A 21 9.51 7.16 -0.03
CA ALA A 21 8.46 6.76 0.90
C ALA A 21 7.07 7.00 0.26
N PRO A 22 6.25 5.95 0.08
CA PRO A 22 4.94 6.11 -0.54
C PRO A 22 3.95 6.83 0.38
N TYR A 23 3.25 7.82 -0.15
CA TYR A 23 2.12 8.44 0.54
C TYR A 23 0.84 7.63 0.34
N SER A 24 0.55 6.77 1.30
CA SER A 24 -0.61 5.86 1.27
C SER A 24 -1.97 6.54 1.01
N GLY A 25 -2.12 7.83 1.33
CA GLY A 25 -3.35 8.59 1.05
C GLY A 25 -3.65 8.79 -0.45
N MET A 26 -2.61 8.76 -1.29
CA MET A 26 -2.70 8.85 -2.76
C MET A 26 -2.61 7.50 -3.45
N LEU A 27 -2.23 6.43 -2.73
CA LEU A 27 -2.03 5.09 -3.31
C LEU A 27 -3.23 4.59 -4.12
N PRO A 28 -4.50 4.69 -3.67
CA PRO A 28 -5.61 4.25 -4.50
C PRO A 28 -5.76 5.05 -5.80
N GLY A 29 -5.48 6.37 -5.76
CA GLY A 29 -5.50 7.21 -6.96
C GLY A 29 -4.36 6.87 -7.93
N HIS A 30 -3.17 6.52 -7.43
CA HIS A 30 -2.06 6.03 -8.24
C HIS A 30 -2.42 4.70 -8.92
N VAL A 31 -3.05 3.76 -8.19
CA VAL A 31 -3.58 2.51 -8.74
C VAL A 31 -4.59 2.75 -9.87
N ALA A 32 -5.44 3.78 -9.73
CA ALA A 32 -6.37 4.20 -10.79
C ALA A 32 -5.69 4.94 -11.97
N GLY A 33 -4.40 5.26 -11.87
CA GLY A 33 -3.65 6.05 -12.85
C GLY A 33 -3.96 7.54 -12.83
N PHE A 34 -4.38 8.09 -11.69
CA PHE A 34 -4.59 9.54 -11.52
C PHE A 34 -3.32 10.30 -11.17
N TYR A 35 -2.33 9.60 -10.65
CA TYR A 35 -1.05 10.14 -10.22
C TYR A 35 0.07 9.28 -10.77
N ASP A 36 1.20 9.89 -11.10
CA ASP A 36 2.44 9.15 -11.40
C ASP A 36 3.18 8.73 -10.11
N TYR A 37 4.34 8.09 -10.28
CA TYR A 37 5.15 7.63 -9.16
C TYR A 37 5.69 8.80 -8.32
N ASP A 38 6.21 9.84 -8.96
CA ASP A 38 6.87 10.97 -8.28
C ASP A 38 5.87 11.85 -7.52
N GLU A 39 4.62 11.95 -8.01
CA GLU A 39 3.53 12.65 -7.33
C GLU A 39 3.11 11.98 -6.01
N CYS A 40 3.37 10.67 -5.86
CA CYS A 40 2.92 9.88 -4.71
C CYS A 40 4.03 9.43 -3.77
N HIS A 41 5.30 9.75 -4.06
CA HIS A 41 6.43 9.33 -3.22
C HIS A 41 7.23 10.52 -2.70
N ILE A 42 7.65 10.43 -1.44
CA ILE A 42 8.50 11.42 -0.79
C ILE A 42 9.95 10.97 -0.94
N ASP A 43 10.79 11.81 -1.53
CA ASP A 43 12.25 11.59 -1.58
C ASP A 43 12.87 11.80 -0.19
N LEU A 44 13.21 10.71 0.48
CA LEU A 44 13.78 10.73 1.82
C LEU A 44 15.21 11.29 1.84
N ARG A 45 15.95 11.25 0.73
CA ARG A 45 17.31 11.84 0.67
C ARG A 45 17.21 13.35 0.76
N SER A 46 16.45 13.95 -0.14
CA SER A 46 16.20 15.39 -0.17
C SER A 46 15.63 15.89 1.17
N LEU A 47 14.68 15.15 1.74
CA LEU A 47 14.09 15.49 3.05
C LEU A 47 15.09 15.39 4.20
N ALA A 48 15.93 14.36 4.21
CA ALA A 48 16.92 14.16 5.26
C ALA A 48 18.07 15.17 5.17
N GLU A 49 18.55 15.50 3.97
CA GLU A 49 19.54 16.56 3.74
C GLU A 49 19.03 17.91 4.26
N PHE A 50 17.77 18.23 3.96
CA PHE A 50 17.09 19.40 4.52
C PHE A 50 17.05 19.35 6.06
N ALA A 51 16.77 18.18 6.65
CA ALA A 51 16.77 18.00 8.09
C ALA A 51 18.16 17.95 8.75
N GLY A 52 19.25 17.86 7.98
CA GLY A 52 20.58 17.56 8.54
C GLY A 52 20.68 16.13 9.12
N CYS A 53 19.90 15.20 8.57
CA CYS A 53 19.76 13.82 8.99
C CYS A 53 20.61 12.89 8.12
N GLN A 54 21.28 11.91 8.73
CA GLN A 54 21.91 10.81 8.00
C GLN A 54 20.85 9.77 7.63
N VAL A 55 20.73 9.43 6.35
CA VAL A 55 19.87 8.32 5.89
C VAL A 55 20.67 7.04 5.79
N LEU A 56 20.16 5.97 6.40
CA LEU A 56 20.65 4.61 6.25
C LEU A 56 19.55 3.79 5.57
N VAL A 57 19.83 3.35 4.34
CA VAL A 57 18.92 2.47 3.59
C VAL A 57 19.15 1.05 4.06
N ASP A 58 18.30 0.58 4.97
CA ASP A 58 18.28 -0.80 5.47
C ASP A 58 16.97 -1.06 6.23
N ARG A 59 16.64 -2.34 6.40
CA ARG A 59 15.47 -2.76 7.18
C ARG A 59 15.86 -2.98 8.64
N ALA A 60 15.18 -2.32 9.58
CA ALA A 60 15.28 -2.65 10.99
C ALA A 60 14.56 -3.97 11.28
N ILE A 61 15.22 -4.89 11.99
CA ILE A 61 14.71 -6.25 12.25
C ILE A 61 14.67 -6.61 13.74
N ALA A 62 15.34 -5.84 14.61
CA ALA A 62 15.25 -5.99 16.06
C ALA A 62 15.75 -4.72 16.77
N ILE A 63 15.45 -4.61 18.06
CA ILE A 63 16.05 -3.61 18.96
C ILE A 63 16.65 -4.35 20.16
N ASP A 64 17.90 -4.07 20.49
CA ASP A 64 18.58 -4.52 21.71
C ASP A 64 18.68 -3.35 22.69
N PHE A 65 17.77 -3.31 23.68
CA PHE A 65 17.77 -2.27 24.71
C PHE A 65 18.88 -2.42 25.76
N ASN A 66 19.54 -3.58 25.88
CA ASN A 66 20.67 -3.72 26.78
C ASN A 66 21.89 -2.92 26.29
N LYS A 67 22.00 -2.78 24.97
CA LYS A 67 23.08 -2.04 24.30
C LYS A 67 22.62 -0.76 23.60
N ASN A 68 21.32 -0.47 23.65
CA ASN A 68 20.64 0.59 22.88
C ASN A 68 21.02 0.56 21.39
N LEU A 69 20.83 -0.60 20.74
CA LEU A 69 21.13 -0.81 19.33
C LEU A 69 19.86 -1.13 18.54
N VAL A 70 19.69 -0.50 17.39
CA VAL A 70 18.78 -0.98 16.33
C VAL A 70 19.57 -1.97 15.47
N ILE A 71 19.10 -3.21 15.40
CA ILE A 71 19.68 -4.24 14.56
C ILE A 71 19.06 -4.12 13.16
N CYS A 72 19.92 -3.95 12.17
CA CYS A 72 19.51 -3.82 10.77
C CYS A 72 19.78 -5.13 10.02
N GLN A 73 19.08 -5.36 8.92
CA GLN A 73 19.13 -6.61 8.18
C GLN A 73 20.49 -6.84 7.51
N THR A 74 21.14 -5.79 7.02
CA THR A 74 22.38 -5.91 6.23
C THR A 74 23.55 -5.09 6.79
N ARG A 75 23.26 -3.95 7.42
CA ARG A 75 24.24 -3.01 7.98
C ARG A 75 24.60 -3.37 9.42
N PRO A 76 25.75 -2.91 9.92
CA PRO A 76 26.07 -2.98 11.34
C PRO A 76 24.97 -2.32 12.21
N PRO A 77 24.75 -2.81 13.43
CA PRO A 77 23.80 -2.21 14.37
C PRO A 77 24.06 -0.73 14.61
N VAL A 78 22.97 0.04 14.78
CA VAL A 78 23.00 1.49 14.96
C VAL A 78 22.67 1.83 16.41
N SER A 79 23.60 2.47 17.11
CA SER A 79 23.39 2.91 18.49
C SER A 79 22.47 4.14 18.58
N PHE A 80 21.67 4.22 19.64
CA PHE A 80 20.82 5.37 19.91
C PHE A 80 20.85 5.78 21.39
N ASP A 81 20.69 7.08 21.65
CA ASP A 81 20.35 7.58 22.99
C ASP A 81 18.82 7.70 23.14
N VAL A 82 18.16 8.15 22.06
CA VAL A 82 16.70 8.30 21.93
C VAL A 82 16.26 7.63 20.64
N LEU A 83 15.19 6.85 20.69
CA LEU A 83 14.63 6.14 19.54
C LEU A 83 13.22 6.61 19.23
N SER A 84 12.92 6.82 17.94
CA SER A 84 11.57 7.04 17.44
C SER A 84 11.21 5.93 16.46
N VAL A 85 10.10 5.23 16.70
CA VAL A 85 9.63 4.10 15.89
C VAL A 85 8.41 4.51 15.07
N ASP A 86 8.51 4.41 13.74
CA ASP A 86 7.41 4.63 12.79
C ASP A 86 7.56 3.69 11.57
N ILE A 87 7.52 2.39 11.83
CA ILE A 87 7.67 1.34 10.80
C ILE A 87 6.34 0.94 10.15
N GLY A 88 5.26 1.66 10.45
CA GLY A 88 3.92 1.34 10.00
C GLY A 88 3.40 0.00 10.53
N SER A 89 2.66 -0.71 9.68
CA SER A 89 2.01 -1.98 10.03
C SER A 89 2.15 -3.00 8.89
N THR A 90 2.22 -4.27 9.23
CA THR A 90 2.21 -5.39 8.28
C THR A 90 0.81 -5.99 8.20
N PRO A 91 0.32 -6.45 7.04
CA PRO A 91 -0.94 -7.20 7.01
C PRO A 91 -0.80 -8.51 7.78
N ALA A 92 -1.85 -8.93 8.48
CA ALA A 92 -1.91 -10.25 9.10
C ALA A 92 -2.09 -11.34 8.01
N THR A 93 -1.05 -11.59 7.22
CA THR A 93 -1.02 -12.70 6.23
C THR A 93 -0.72 -14.05 6.91
N ILE A 94 -0.15 -14.02 8.11
CA ILE A 94 0.46 -15.18 8.78
C ILE A 94 -0.56 -16.25 9.20
N SER A 95 -1.85 -15.91 9.36
CA SER A 95 -2.85 -16.84 9.89
C SER A 95 -3.58 -17.69 8.84
N VAL A 96 -3.48 -17.36 7.54
CA VAL A 96 -4.20 -18.07 6.47
C VAL A 96 -3.20 -18.88 5.63
N PRO A 97 -3.29 -20.22 5.62
CA PRO A 97 -2.41 -21.08 4.82
C PRO A 97 -2.33 -20.65 3.36
N GLY A 98 -1.11 -20.49 2.85
CA GLY A 98 -0.80 -20.06 1.48
C GLY A 98 -0.96 -18.56 1.21
N ALA A 99 -1.52 -17.75 2.13
CA ALA A 99 -1.66 -16.31 1.89
C ALA A 99 -0.33 -15.57 1.82
N ALA A 100 0.65 -15.95 2.64
CA ALA A 100 1.98 -15.36 2.58
C ALA A 100 2.75 -15.67 1.28
N GLU A 101 2.42 -16.78 0.61
CA GLU A 101 3.11 -17.24 -0.61
C GLU A 101 2.41 -16.75 -1.88
N TYR A 102 1.07 -16.73 -1.89
CA TYR A 102 0.28 -16.53 -3.10
C TYR A 102 -0.54 -15.24 -3.11
N ALA A 103 -0.64 -14.52 -2.00
CA ALA A 103 -1.33 -13.23 -1.95
C ALA A 103 -0.35 -12.06 -1.95
N ILE A 104 -0.74 -10.98 -2.62
CA ILE A 104 -0.02 -9.72 -2.69
C ILE A 104 -0.53 -8.84 -1.56
N PRO A 105 0.27 -8.60 -0.50
CA PRO A 105 -0.17 -7.76 0.59
C PRO A 105 -0.26 -6.29 0.15
N ALA A 106 -1.24 -5.54 0.66
CA ALA A 106 -1.35 -4.09 0.38
C ALA A 106 -0.19 -3.27 0.99
N LYS A 107 0.56 -3.86 1.93
CA LYS A 107 1.76 -3.30 2.54
C LYS A 107 2.82 -4.40 2.72
N PRO A 108 4.10 -4.12 2.48
CA PRO A 108 4.66 -2.81 2.12
C PRO A 108 4.28 -2.38 0.69
N VAL A 109 4.06 -1.09 0.52
CA VAL A 109 3.47 -0.52 -0.71
C VAL A 109 4.34 -0.74 -1.97
N PRO A 110 5.68 -0.70 -1.93
CA PRO A 110 6.50 -0.97 -3.12
C PRO A 110 6.26 -2.37 -3.71
N GLU A 111 6.12 -3.39 -2.87
CA GLU A 111 5.87 -4.79 -3.30
C GLU A 111 4.48 -4.93 -3.93
N PHE A 112 3.49 -4.25 -3.34
CA PHE A 112 2.16 -4.13 -3.92
C PHE A 112 2.20 -3.45 -5.30
N LEU A 113 2.88 -2.31 -5.44
CA LEU A 113 2.97 -1.57 -6.70
C LEU A 113 3.72 -2.33 -7.78
N ALA A 114 4.81 -3.02 -7.43
CA ALA A 114 5.51 -3.88 -8.38
C ALA A 114 4.58 -4.95 -8.97
N SER A 115 3.80 -5.62 -8.10
CA SER A 115 2.85 -6.65 -8.51
C SER A 115 1.68 -6.08 -9.33
N TRP A 116 1.20 -4.88 -8.96
CA TRP A 116 0.16 -4.16 -9.70
C TRP A 116 0.63 -3.77 -11.10
N ASN A 117 1.84 -3.20 -11.23
CA ASN A 117 2.41 -2.80 -12.51
C ASN A 117 2.67 -4.00 -13.43
N GLN A 118 3.06 -5.16 -12.87
CA GLN A 118 3.17 -6.40 -13.63
C GLN A 118 1.81 -6.85 -14.19
N LEU A 119 0.73 -6.76 -13.39
CA LEU A 119 -0.61 -7.08 -13.86
C LEU A 119 -1.02 -6.15 -15.02
N ILE A 120 -0.86 -4.83 -14.85
CA ILE A 120 -1.16 -3.84 -15.89
C ILE A 120 -0.35 -4.09 -17.18
N SER A 121 0.94 -4.41 -17.04
CA SER A 121 1.77 -4.74 -18.20
C SER A 121 1.31 -6.03 -18.89
N ALA A 122 0.85 -7.02 -18.11
CA ALA A 122 0.32 -8.27 -18.66
C ALA A 122 -1.01 -8.07 -19.41
N THR A 123 -1.92 -7.24 -18.89
CA THR A 123 -3.19 -6.94 -19.58
C THR A 123 -2.97 -6.19 -20.89
N GLN A 124 -1.97 -5.31 -20.95
CA GLN A 124 -1.59 -4.60 -22.18
C GLN A 124 -0.96 -5.52 -23.23
N ASN A 125 -0.11 -6.46 -22.80
CA ASN A 125 0.55 -7.40 -23.70
C ASN A 125 -0.36 -8.54 -24.19
N TYR A 126 -1.40 -8.88 -23.42
CA TYR A 126 -2.32 -9.99 -23.70
C TYR A 126 -3.80 -9.58 -23.49
N PRO A 127 -4.33 -8.63 -24.28
CA PRO A 127 -5.66 -8.03 -24.07
C PRO A 127 -6.82 -9.02 -24.22
N GLU A 128 -6.63 -10.11 -24.95
CA GLU A 128 -7.66 -11.15 -25.15
C GLU A 128 -7.73 -12.15 -23.98
N LYS A 129 -6.76 -12.12 -23.06
CA LYS A 129 -6.72 -13.07 -21.93
C LYS A 129 -7.61 -12.54 -20.81
N PRO A 130 -8.59 -13.33 -20.33
CA PRO A 130 -9.41 -12.92 -19.20
C PRO A 130 -8.55 -12.76 -17.94
N VAL A 131 -8.95 -11.80 -17.10
CA VAL A 131 -8.28 -11.41 -15.85
C VAL A 131 -9.27 -11.56 -14.71
N ARG A 132 -8.97 -12.46 -13.79
CA ARG A 132 -9.71 -12.64 -12.54
C ARG A 132 -8.86 -12.21 -11.35
N ILE A 133 -9.27 -11.14 -10.68
CA ILE A 133 -8.63 -10.66 -9.46
C ILE A 133 -9.52 -10.83 -8.24
N ALA A 134 -8.90 -11.15 -7.11
CA ALA A 134 -9.54 -11.12 -5.82
C ALA A 134 -8.92 -10.05 -4.92
N ILE A 135 -9.75 -9.35 -4.17
CA ILE A 135 -9.37 -8.46 -3.08
C ILE A 135 -9.95 -9.06 -1.79
N VAL A 136 -9.09 -9.37 -0.83
CA VAL A 136 -9.49 -9.95 0.45
C VAL A 136 -9.43 -8.86 1.53
N GLY A 137 -10.59 -8.41 1.99
CA GLY A 137 -10.74 -7.39 3.04
C GLY A 137 -11.66 -6.25 2.66
N GLY A 138 -12.96 -6.36 2.99
CA GLY A 138 -13.97 -5.31 2.80
C GLY A 138 -13.88 -4.05 3.70
N GLY A 139 -12.68 -3.69 4.17
CA GLY A 139 -12.42 -2.43 4.89
C GLY A 139 -12.17 -1.24 3.95
N ALA A 140 -11.75 -0.09 4.50
CA ALA A 140 -11.50 1.14 3.72
C ALA A 140 -10.51 0.94 2.59
N GLY A 141 -9.34 0.35 2.89
CA GLY A 141 -8.32 0.06 1.89
C GLY A 141 -8.82 -0.87 0.79
N GLY A 142 -9.48 -1.98 1.13
CA GLY A 142 -9.89 -2.96 0.13
C GLY A 142 -11.06 -2.49 -0.73
N VAL A 143 -12.03 -1.77 -0.17
CA VAL A 143 -13.13 -1.17 -0.94
C VAL A 143 -12.62 -0.09 -1.89
N GLU A 144 -11.75 0.80 -1.41
CA GLU A 144 -11.19 1.85 -2.24
C GLU A 144 -10.27 1.27 -3.33
N LEU A 145 -9.41 0.30 -3.01
CA LEU A 145 -8.60 -0.41 -4.00
C LEU A 145 -9.47 -1.13 -5.04
N ALA A 146 -10.50 -1.86 -4.64
CA ALA A 146 -11.38 -2.55 -5.60
C ALA A 146 -12.00 -1.59 -6.62
N LEU A 147 -12.47 -0.41 -6.17
CA LEU A 147 -13.03 0.61 -7.08
C LEU A 147 -11.98 1.21 -8.01
N ASN A 148 -10.78 1.50 -7.50
CA ASN A 148 -9.70 2.10 -8.30
C ASN A 148 -9.08 1.10 -9.28
N MET A 149 -8.87 -0.15 -8.87
CA MET A 149 -8.42 -1.25 -9.75
C MET A 149 -9.44 -1.50 -10.86
N GLN A 150 -10.73 -1.60 -10.51
CA GLN A 150 -11.81 -1.72 -11.50
C GLN A 150 -11.78 -0.59 -12.51
N SER A 151 -11.60 0.65 -12.06
CA SER A 151 -11.58 1.81 -12.95
C SER A 151 -10.34 1.89 -13.82
N ARG A 152 -9.20 1.33 -13.38
CA ARG A 152 -7.98 1.26 -14.19
C ARG A 152 -8.12 0.20 -15.28
N LEU A 153 -8.50 -1.02 -14.90
CA LEU A 153 -8.60 -2.15 -15.82
C LEU A 153 -9.69 -1.92 -16.88
N ALA A 154 -10.85 -1.39 -16.48
CA ALA A 154 -11.93 -1.07 -17.41
C ALA A 154 -11.62 0.09 -18.39
N LYS A 155 -10.59 0.91 -18.12
CA LYS A 155 -10.15 1.97 -19.04
C LYS A 155 -9.18 1.46 -20.11
N GLU A 156 -8.36 0.48 -19.78
CA GLU A 156 -7.29 0.00 -20.66
C GLU A 156 -7.78 -0.91 -21.79
N GLU A 157 -8.96 -1.55 -21.65
CA GLU A 157 -9.61 -2.32 -22.72
C GLU A 157 -10.31 -1.45 -23.80
N GLY A 158 -9.75 -0.27 -24.10
CA GLY A 158 -10.24 0.58 -25.20
C GLY A 158 -11.26 1.66 -24.83
N PHE A 159 -11.32 2.10 -23.56
CA PHE A 159 -12.24 3.17 -23.14
C PHE A 159 -11.54 4.53 -23.07
N GLY A 160 -11.81 5.34 -24.09
CA GLY A 160 -11.41 6.73 -24.21
C GLY A 160 -11.74 7.57 -22.96
N SER A 161 -10.91 8.58 -22.75
CA SER A 161 -10.78 9.46 -21.59
C SER A 161 -11.99 10.34 -21.23
N GLU A 162 -13.18 10.06 -21.73
CA GLU A 162 -14.34 10.92 -21.53
C GLU A 162 -15.53 10.13 -20.98
N GLN A 163 -15.90 10.47 -19.75
CA GLN A 163 -17.17 10.11 -19.13
C GLN A 163 -17.43 8.59 -19.01
N CYS A 164 -17.01 8.00 -17.88
CA CYS A 164 -17.71 6.85 -17.31
C CYS A 164 -19.11 7.30 -16.81
N THR A 165 -20.01 7.65 -17.74
CA THR A 165 -21.44 7.91 -17.50
C THR A 165 -22.30 6.70 -17.88
N GLY A 166 -21.69 5.60 -18.32
CA GLY A 166 -22.35 4.33 -18.56
C GLY A 166 -22.87 3.70 -17.27
N PHE A 167 -24.16 3.90 -17.00
CA PHE A 167 -24.95 3.08 -16.09
C PHE A 167 -24.68 1.59 -16.40
N ASN A 168 -24.35 0.81 -15.37
CA ASN A 168 -24.32 -0.66 -15.35
C ASN A 168 -23.09 -1.41 -15.94
N GLY A 169 -21.90 -0.82 -16.06
CA GLY A 169 -20.73 -1.60 -16.52
C GLY A 169 -20.90 -2.16 -17.94
N TRP A 170 -21.73 -1.49 -18.74
CA TRP A 170 -21.87 -1.76 -20.15
C TRP A 170 -21.17 -0.66 -20.94
N ILE A 171 -20.43 -1.13 -21.92
CA ILE A 171 -19.75 -0.33 -22.91
C ILE A 171 -20.67 -0.20 -24.12
N LEU A 172 -20.86 1.02 -24.62
CA LEU A 172 -21.46 1.26 -25.93
C LEU A 172 -20.40 0.98 -26.99
N ASN A 173 -20.62 -0.01 -27.85
CA ASN A 173 -19.78 -0.17 -29.04
C ASN A 173 -20.16 0.83 -30.14
N GLU A 174 -19.35 0.92 -31.21
CA GLU A 174 -19.59 1.78 -32.39
C GLU A 174 -20.95 1.53 -33.07
N ALA A 175 -21.59 0.38 -32.81
CA ALA A 175 -22.92 0.01 -33.31
C ALA A 175 -24.07 0.30 -32.32
N GLY A 176 -23.82 0.98 -31.20
CA GLY A 176 -24.85 1.36 -30.22
C GLY A 176 -25.41 0.20 -29.38
N LYS A 177 -24.73 -0.96 -29.35
CA LYS A 177 -25.10 -2.10 -28.49
C LYS A 177 -24.22 -2.16 -27.26
N PHE A 178 -24.85 -2.48 -26.13
CA PHE A 178 -24.20 -2.70 -24.84
C PHE A 178 -23.51 -4.07 -24.80
N LYS A 179 -22.18 -4.14 -24.54
CA LYS A 179 -21.45 -5.40 -24.25
C LYS A 179 -20.97 -5.45 -22.80
N ARG A 180 -21.05 -6.63 -22.17
CA ARG A 180 -20.40 -6.96 -20.89
C ARG A 180 -18.93 -7.27 -21.20
N GLU A 181 -17.96 -6.77 -20.42
CA GLU A 181 -16.56 -7.24 -20.53
C GLU A 181 -16.56 -8.76 -20.28
N GLU A 182 -16.34 -9.56 -21.32
CA GLU A 182 -16.20 -11.01 -21.20
C GLU A 182 -14.82 -11.41 -20.62
N GLY A 183 -13.95 -10.41 -20.36
CA GLY A 183 -12.57 -10.60 -19.92
C GLY A 183 -12.28 -10.29 -18.44
N LEU A 184 -12.96 -9.34 -17.78
CA LEU A 184 -12.58 -8.89 -16.42
C LEU A 184 -13.52 -9.40 -15.33
N GLU A 185 -12.97 -10.06 -14.31
CA GLU A 185 -13.70 -10.46 -13.10
C GLU A 185 -13.00 -9.96 -11.83
N ILE A 186 -13.70 -9.14 -11.04
CA ILE A 186 -13.20 -8.63 -9.76
C ILE A 186 -14.04 -9.18 -8.63
N HIS A 187 -13.40 -9.82 -7.67
CA HIS A 187 -14.03 -10.37 -6.47
C HIS A 187 -13.58 -9.61 -5.22
N LEU A 188 -14.52 -9.19 -4.38
CA LEU A 188 -14.23 -8.57 -3.07
C LEU A 188 -14.76 -9.45 -1.95
N PHE A 189 -13.87 -10.01 -1.15
CA PHE A 189 -14.18 -10.88 -0.01
C PHE A 189 -14.20 -10.08 1.30
N HIS A 190 -15.20 -10.36 2.12
CA HIS A 190 -15.30 -9.83 3.47
C HIS A 190 -15.95 -10.83 4.42
N SER A 191 -15.32 -11.07 5.57
CA SER A 191 -15.84 -11.98 6.59
C SER A 191 -17.08 -11.46 7.32
N GLY A 192 -17.32 -10.15 7.29
CA GLY A 192 -18.51 -9.53 7.86
C GLY A 192 -19.69 -9.46 6.90
N ALA A 193 -20.89 -9.21 7.44
CA ALA A 193 -22.12 -9.04 6.66
C ALA A 193 -22.19 -7.71 5.88
N GLU A 194 -21.35 -6.73 6.24
CA GLU A 194 -21.35 -5.41 5.63
C GLU A 194 -19.92 -4.92 5.37
N LEU A 195 -19.70 -4.31 4.20
CA LEU A 195 -18.46 -3.60 3.91
C LEU A 195 -18.33 -2.35 4.78
N MET A 196 -17.10 -1.90 5.02
CA MET A 196 -16.82 -0.62 5.71
C MET A 196 -17.46 -0.51 7.10
N PRO A 197 -17.30 -1.50 8.01
CA PRO A 197 -18.01 -1.53 9.29
C PRO A 197 -17.78 -0.27 10.17
N GLY A 198 -16.64 0.42 10.02
CA GLY A 198 -16.34 1.68 10.71
C GLY A 198 -17.03 2.94 10.14
N HIS A 199 -17.84 2.82 9.08
CA HIS A 199 -18.54 3.94 8.43
C HIS A 199 -20.04 3.85 8.62
N ASN A 200 -20.78 4.96 8.47
CA ASN A 200 -22.23 4.96 8.66
C ASN A 200 -22.99 4.15 7.59
N LYS A 201 -24.22 3.72 7.92
CA LYS A 201 -25.07 2.89 7.05
C LYS A 201 -25.24 3.43 5.63
N ARG A 202 -25.37 4.76 5.46
CA ARG A 202 -25.56 5.39 4.14
C ARG A 202 -24.32 5.23 3.27
N VAL A 203 -23.14 5.43 3.85
CA VAL A 203 -21.85 5.22 3.16
C VAL A 203 -21.67 3.74 2.79
N ARG A 204 -21.94 2.82 3.73
CA ARG A 204 -21.83 1.36 3.49
C ARG A 204 -22.73 0.91 2.35
N HIS A 205 -24.00 1.31 2.39
CA HIS A 205 -24.98 0.98 1.35
C HIS A 205 -24.57 1.55 -0.01
N ARG A 206 -24.18 2.83 -0.06
CA ARG A 206 -23.80 3.48 -1.31
C ARG A 206 -22.55 2.87 -1.95
N LEU A 207 -21.52 2.57 -1.16
CA LEU A 207 -20.32 1.91 -1.69
C LEU A 207 -20.62 0.50 -2.21
N LYS A 208 -21.50 -0.25 -1.51
CA LYS A 208 -21.99 -1.56 -1.98
C LYS A 208 -22.70 -1.45 -3.32
N GLU A 209 -23.61 -0.47 -3.48
CA GLU A 209 -24.27 -0.21 -4.77
C GLU A 209 -23.28 0.10 -5.89
N ILE A 210 -22.30 0.99 -5.63
CA ILE A 210 -21.31 1.38 -6.64
C ILE A 210 -20.48 0.16 -7.08
N LEU A 211 -20.05 -0.68 -6.14
CA LEU A 211 -19.29 -1.91 -6.44
C LEU A 211 -20.12 -2.87 -7.31
N ILE A 212 -21.36 -3.16 -6.92
CA ILE A 212 -22.24 -4.08 -7.65
C ILE A 212 -22.54 -3.53 -9.05
N ASN A 213 -22.87 -2.24 -9.16
CA ASN A 213 -23.18 -1.59 -10.45
C ASN A 213 -21.97 -1.54 -11.40
N ARG A 214 -20.76 -1.74 -10.88
CA ARG A 214 -19.50 -1.83 -11.65
C ARG A 214 -19.04 -3.25 -11.88
N GLY A 215 -19.91 -4.24 -11.63
CA GLY A 215 -19.60 -5.65 -11.88
C GLY A 215 -18.67 -6.29 -10.87
N VAL A 216 -18.34 -5.63 -9.75
CA VAL A 216 -17.55 -6.25 -8.69
C VAL A 216 -18.41 -7.28 -7.95
N LYS A 217 -17.97 -8.53 -7.97
CA LYS A 217 -18.62 -9.66 -7.29
C LYS A 217 -18.30 -9.59 -5.79
N LEU A 218 -19.33 -9.34 -4.98
CA LEU A 218 -19.19 -9.22 -3.53
C LEU A 218 -19.43 -10.56 -2.83
N HIS A 219 -18.47 -10.98 -2.02
CA HIS A 219 -18.53 -12.18 -1.19
C HIS A 219 -18.53 -11.77 0.28
N LEU A 220 -19.72 -11.56 0.84
CA LEU A 220 -19.92 -11.13 2.23
C LEU A 220 -20.20 -12.34 3.10
N MET A 221 -19.85 -12.26 4.39
CA MET A 221 -19.84 -13.40 5.32
C MET A 221 -18.95 -14.56 4.84
N GLU A 222 -17.96 -14.23 4.00
CA GLU A 222 -17.04 -15.19 3.41
C GLU A 222 -15.65 -14.94 3.98
N LYS A 223 -15.24 -15.81 4.91
CA LYS A 223 -13.89 -15.79 5.47
C LYS A 223 -13.00 -16.71 4.66
N VAL A 224 -11.94 -16.15 4.08
CA VAL A 224 -10.93 -16.91 3.36
C VAL A 224 -10.18 -17.79 4.36
N SER A 225 -10.15 -19.10 4.10
CA SER A 225 -9.57 -20.13 4.96
C SER A 225 -8.25 -20.68 4.43
N ALA A 226 -8.01 -20.64 3.11
CA ALA A 226 -6.73 -21.01 2.50
C ALA A 226 -6.58 -20.45 1.09
N ILE A 227 -5.34 -20.36 0.62
CA ILE A 227 -4.99 -20.09 -0.78
C ILE A 227 -4.06 -21.21 -1.25
N LYS A 228 -4.31 -21.77 -2.43
CA LYS A 228 -3.47 -22.82 -3.02
C LYS A 228 -3.17 -22.50 -4.48
N THR A 229 -1.99 -22.86 -4.96
CA THR A 229 -1.69 -22.88 -6.38
C THR A 229 -2.51 -23.94 -7.11
N ILE A 230 -2.84 -23.65 -8.35
CA ILE A 230 -3.41 -24.62 -9.27
C ILE A 230 -2.24 -25.18 -10.07
N GLU A 231 -1.93 -26.46 -9.91
CA GLU A 231 -1.00 -27.15 -10.79
C GLU A 231 -1.59 -27.17 -12.20
N ILE A 232 -1.06 -26.34 -13.09
CA ILE A 232 -1.36 -26.45 -14.51
C ILE A 232 -0.61 -27.69 -14.98
N ALA A 233 -1.34 -28.72 -15.43
CA ALA A 233 -0.75 -29.85 -16.15
C ALA A 233 0.18 -29.31 -17.25
N SER A 234 1.39 -29.89 -17.32
CA SER A 234 2.61 -29.41 -17.98
C SER A 234 2.58 -29.09 -19.48
N ASP A 235 1.41 -28.89 -20.11
CA ASP A 235 1.26 -28.84 -21.56
C ASP A 235 0.85 -27.47 -22.13
N ALA A 236 0.70 -26.44 -21.30
CA ALA A 236 0.42 -25.09 -21.78
C ALA A 236 1.70 -24.38 -22.24
N GLN A 237 2.15 -24.65 -23.47
CA GLN A 237 3.16 -23.83 -24.14
C GLN A 237 2.62 -22.41 -24.30
N CYS A 238 3.20 -21.45 -23.56
CA CYS A 238 2.98 -20.03 -23.83
C CYS A 238 3.54 -19.71 -25.23
N PRO A 239 2.73 -19.13 -26.15
CA PRO A 239 3.26 -18.65 -27.42
C PRO A 239 4.16 -17.44 -27.13
N MET A 240 5.48 -17.61 -27.28
CA MET A 240 6.41 -16.49 -27.24
C MET A 240 6.30 -15.70 -28.56
N PRO A 241 6.16 -14.36 -28.52
CA PRO A 241 6.40 -13.54 -29.70
C PRO A 241 7.89 -13.57 -30.03
N ASN A 242 8.23 -13.86 -31.29
CA ASN A 242 9.58 -13.66 -31.81
C ASN A 242 9.89 -12.14 -31.76
N SER A 243 10.69 -11.71 -30.80
CA SER A 243 11.24 -10.35 -30.76
C SER A 243 12.67 -10.37 -31.30
N PRO A 244 13.05 -9.47 -32.24
CA PRO A 244 14.43 -9.31 -32.65
C PRO A 244 15.27 -8.74 -31.50
N CYS A 245 16.49 -9.26 -31.31
CA CYS A 245 17.41 -8.76 -30.28
C CYS A 245 17.74 -7.27 -30.50
N PRO A 246 17.76 -6.41 -29.45
CA PRO A 246 17.82 -4.96 -29.63
C PRO A 246 19.18 -4.38 -30.02
N MET A 247 20.27 -5.17 -30.09
CA MET A 247 21.59 -4.63 -30.45
C MET A 247 22.43 -5.59 -31.28
N PRO A 248 22.93 -5.15 -32.45
CA PRO A 248 24.14 -5.72 -33.02
C PRO A 248 25.36 -5.27 -32.18
N ASN A 249 26.22 -6.22 -31.79
CA ASN A 249 27.57 -5.99 -31.22
C ASN A 249 27.71 -5.55 -29.75
N SER A 250 26.99 -6.15 -28.80
CA SER A 250 27.43 -6.15 -27.39
C SER A 250 28.45 -7.29 -27.13
N PRO A 251 29.58 -7.04 -26.43
CA PRO A 251 30.57 -8.07 -26.14
C PRO A 251 30.10 -9.01 -25.02
N CYS A 252 30.18 -10.32 -25.25
CA CYS A 252 29.89 -11.36 -24.26
C CYS A 252 31.04 -11.52 -23.25
N PRO A 253 30.75 -11.87 -21.99
CA PRO A 253 31.77 -12.09 -20.96
C PRO A 253 32.33 -13.52 -21.05
N MET A 254 33.07 -13.85 -22.10
CA MET A 254 34.06 -14.95 -22.11
C MET A 254 35.16 -14.67 -23.16
N PRO A 255 36.41 -15.14 -22.97
CA PRO A 255 37.53 -14.74 -23.82
C PRO A 255 37.56 -15.50 -25.15
N ASN A 256 37.65 -14.75 -26.24
CA ASN A 256 38.16 -15.12 -27.58
C ASN A 256 37.41 -16.19 -28.41
N SER A 257 36.27 -15.81 -28.99
CA SER A 257 35.93 -16.14 -30.40
C SER A 257 34.70 -15.36 -30.88
N PRO A 258 34.65 -14.85 -32.12
CA PRO A 258 33.48 -14.15 -32.66
C PRO A 258 32.36 -15.14 -33.05
N CYS A 259 31.11 -14.84 -32.67
CA CYS A 259 29.94 -15.63 -33.03
C CYS A 259 29.65 -15.54 -34.54
N PRO A 260 29.55 -16.65 -35.27
CA PRO A 260 29.14 -16.64 -36.66
C PRO A 260 27.65 -16.97 -36.80
N ILE A 261 26.96 -16.14 -37.61
CA ILE A 261 25.70 -16.39 -38.36
C ILE A 261 24.39 -15.84 -37.73
N PRO A 262 23.51 -15.18 -38.53
CA PRO A 262 22.16 -14.76 -38.12
C PRO A 262 21.16 -15.93 -38.13
N ASN A 263 20.16 -15.90 -37.24
CA ASN A 263 19.05 -16.87 -37.07
C ASN A 263 19.35 -18.17 -36.30
N SER A 264 20.08 -18.11 -35.18
CA SER A 264 20.02 -19.18 -34.17
C SER A 264 18.91 -18.91 -33.15
N GLN A 265 17.98 -19.85 -32.98
CA GLN A 265 17.03 -19.85 -31.86
C GLN A 265 17.80 -20.11 -30.56
N CYS A 266 17.82 -19.12 -29.65
CA CYS A 266 18.34 -19.32 -28.31
C CYS A 266 17.40 -20.26 -27.54
N PRO A 267 17.88 -21.42 -27.05
CA PRO A 267 17.09 -22.24 -26.14
C PRO A 267 17.14 -21.59 -24.76
N MET A 268 16.16 -20.74 -24.46
CA MET A 268 15.91 -20.31 -23.09
C MET A 268 15.20 -21.46 -22.36
N PRO A 269 15.73 -21.97 -21.24
CA PRO A 269 15.03 -22.97 -20.44
C PRO A 269 13.68 -22.40 -19.99
N HIS A 270 12.63 -23.23 -20.04
CA HIS A 270 11.24 -22.96 -19.66
C HIS A 270 11.12 -21.87 -18.57
N ALA A 271 10.85 -20.63 -18.97
CA ALA A 271 10.49 -19.59 -18.02
C ALA A 271 9.09 -19.96 -17.48
N PRO A 272 8.91 -20.22 -16.18
CA PRO A 272 7.59 -20.46 -15.63
C PRO A 272 6.70 -19.26 -15.95
N CYS A 273 5.43 -19.52 -16.32
CA CYS A 273 4.45 -18.47 -16.55
C CYS A 273 4.50 -17.49 -15.37
N PRO A 274 4.73 -16.17 -15.58
CA PRO A 274 5.02 -15.21 -14.52
C PRO A 274 3.81 -14.93 -13.60
N MET A 275 2.72 -15.68 -13.74
CA MET A 275 1.46 -15.49 -13.04
C MET A 275 0.95 -16.85 -12.55
N PRO A 276 1.33 -17.32 -11.34
CA PRO A 276 0.77 -18.55 -10.82
C PRO A 276 -0.73 -18.36 -10.58
N HIS A 277 -1.55 -19.15 -11.28
CA HIS A 277 -2.98 -19.21 -11.01
C HIS A 277 -3.18 -19.80 -9.61
N ALA A 278 -3.98 -19.14 -8.79
CA ALA A 278 -4.25 -19.54 -7.42
C ALA A 278 -5.75 -19.67 -7.17
N GLN A 279 -6.13 -20.56 -6.28
CA GLN A 279 -7.51 -20.77 -5.87
C GLN A 279 -7.70 -20.35 -4.42
N ILE A 280 -8.68 -19.47 -4.19
CA ILE A 280 -9.15 -19.07 -2.87
C ILE A 280 -10.15 -20.11 -2.37
N TYR A 281 -9.99 -20.51 -1.11
CA TYR A 281 -10.93 -21.35 -0.37
C TYR A 281 -11.54 -20.53 0.77
N CYS A 282 -12.86 -20.62 0.92
CA CYS A 282 -13.58 -19.96 2.02
C CYS A 282 -14.14 -20.98 3.00
N GLU A 283 -14.46 -20.54 4.22
CA GLU A 283 -15.07 -21.38 5.26
C GLU A 283 -16.43 -21.97 4.85
N SER A 284 -17.16 -21.32 3.94
CA SER A 284 -18.42 -21.82 3.37
C SER A 284 -18.24 -22.96 2.36
N ASN A 285 -17.01 -23.33 2.04
CA ASN A 285 -16.60 -24.16 0.90
C ASN A 285 -16.68 -23.49 -0.48
N LEU A 286 -16.92 -22.17 -0.55
CA LEU A 286 -16.76 -21.42 -1.79
C LEU A 286 -15.30 -21.49 -2.29
N LYS A 287 -15.13 -21.76 -3.59
CA LYS A 287 -13.83 -21.83 -4.27
C LYS A 287 -13.83 -20.92 -5.48
N ILE A 288 -12.83 -20.04 -5.59
CA ILE A 288 -12.69 -19.11 -6.72
C ILE A 288 -11.25 -19.10 -7.20
N GLU A 289 -11.04 -19.37 -8.49
CA GLU A 289 -9.73 -19.30 -9.14
C GLU A 289 -9.43 -17.87 -9.55
N CYS A 290 -8.24 -17.36 -9.25
CA CYS A 290 -7.81 -16.01 -9.51
C CYS A 290 -6.40 -15.99 -10.09
N ASP A 291 -6.14 -15.03 -10.98
CA ASP A 291 -4.80 -14.71 -11.47
C ASP A 291 -4.00 -13.90 -10.45
N ARG A 292 -4.69 -13.07 -9.67
CA ARG A 292 -4.09 -12.21 -8.65
C ARG A 292 -4.98 -12.12 -7.42
N ILE A 293 -4.35 -12.19 -6.24
CA ILE A 293 -5.04 -12.08 -4.96
C ILE A 293 -4.38 -10.96 -4.15
N PHE A 294 -5.10 -9.87 -3.94
CA PHE A 294 -4.66 -8.73 -3.13
C PHE A 294 -5.16 -8.88 -1.69
N TRP A 295 -4.25 -8.91 -0.73
CA TRP A 295 -4.54 -9.08 0.70
C TRP A 295 -4.59 -7.72 1.40
N VAL A 296 -5.79 -7.29 1.77
CA VAL A 296 -6.08 -5.96 2.34
C VAL A 296 -6.85 -6.10 3.66
N THR A 297 -6.46 -7.08 4.47
CA THR A 297 -7.09 -7.39 5.77
C THR A 297 -6.50 -6.54 6.90
N GLN A 298 -6.89 -6.84 8.14
CA GLN A 298 -6.43 -6.08 9.30
C GLN A 298 -4.90 -6.12 9.43
N ALA A 299 -4.38 -4.96 9.81
CA ALA A 299 -2.98 -4.75 10.09
C ALA A 299 -2.59 -5.34 11.46
N SER A 300 -1.41 -5.94 11.53
CA SER A 300 -0.67 -6.26 12.76
C SER A 300 0.65 -5.50 12.78
N ALA A 301 1.31 -5.45 13.93
CA ALA A 301 2.69 -4.98 13.99
C ALA A 301 3.66 -6.06 13.50
N ALA A 302 4.89 -5.63 13.18
CA ALA A 302 6.00 -6.55 12.97
C ALA A 302 6.31 -7.31 14.27
N HIS A 303 6.50 -8.62 14.19
CA HIS A 303 6.63 -9.50 15.36
C HIS A 303 7.79 -9.10 16.29
N TRP A 304 8.91 -8.67 15.71
CA TRP A 304 10.12 -8.28 16.44
C TRP A 304 9.92 -7.09 17.39
N ILE A 305 8.86 -6.30 17.21
CA ILE A 305 8.52 -5.20 18.14
C ILE A 305 8.20 -5.74 19.53
N GLY A 306 7.35 -6.79 19.61
CA GLY A 306 7.07 -7.44 20.89
C GLY A 306 8.29 -8.19 21.43
N GLU A 307 9.05 -8.85 20.57
CA GLU A 307 10.28 -9.58 20.96
C GLU A 307 11.38 -8.67 21.50
N SER A 308 11.38 -7.38 21.12
CA SER A 308 12.31 -6.39 21.66
C SER A 308 12.09 -6.08 23.15
N GLY A 309 10.97 -6.50 23.74
CA GLY A 309 10.61 -6.19 25.13
C GLY A 309 9.81 -4.90 25.29
N LEU A 310 9.46 -4.20 24.21
CA LEU A 310 8.48 -3.12 24.26
C LEU A 310 7.12 -3.66 24.72
N ALA A 311 6.42 -2.90 25.56
CA ALA A 311 5.02 -3.19 25.86
C ALA A 311 4.18 -3.04 24.57
N THR A 312 3.44 -4.08 24.21
CA THR A 312 2.58 -4.11 23.02
C THR A 312 1.13 -4.42 23.36
N ASP A 313 0.19 -4.03 22.49
CA ASP A 313 -1.18 -4.52 22.56
C ASP A 313 -1.29 -5.98 22.05
N SER A 314 -2.52 -6.52 22.01
CA SER A 314 -2.78 -7.90 21.57
C SER A 314 -2.43 -8.17 20.10
N ASN A 315 -2.25 -7.12 19.29
CA ASN A 315 -1.88 -7.22 17.88
C ASN A 315 -0.39 -6.86 17.65
N GLY A 316 0.39 -6.72 18.73
CA GLY A 316 1.81 -6.42 18.70
C GLY A 316 2.14 -4.92 18.54
N PHE A 317 1.15 -4.02 18.50
CA PHE A 317 1.43 -2.59 18.33
C PHE A 317 2.04 -2.00 19.61
N MET A 318 3.08 -1.19 19.46
CA MET A 318 3.81 -0.55 20.56
C MET A 318 2.87 0.35 21.36
N GLN A 319 2.73 0.09 22.66
CA GLN A 319 1.90 0.92 23.53
C GLN A 319 2.62 2.23 23.88
N VAL A 320 1.93 3.35 23.67
CA VAL A 320 2.43 4.69 23.99
C VAL A 320 1.44 5.45 24.88
N ASN A 321 1.99 6.33 25.72
CA ASN A 321 1.21 7.26 26.52
C ASN A 321 0.71 8.45 25.70
N ASP A 322 0.06 9.41 26.35
CA ASP A 322 -0.52 10.59 25.72
C ASP A 322 0.53 11.54 25.14
N CYS A 323 1.82 11.33 25.45
CA CYS A 323 2.94 12.08 24.89
C CYS A 323 3.63 11.35 23.71
N LEU A 324 3.05 10.25 23.22
CA LEU A 324 3.64 9.37 22.20
C LEU A 324 4.95 8.70 22.64
N GLN A 325 5.18 8.64 23.95
CA GLN A 325 6.32 7.96 24.56
C GLN A 325 5.94 6.53 24.93
N SER A 326 6.86 5.59 24.76
CA SER A 326 6.67 4.20 25.18
C SER A 326 6.28 4.13 26.66
N VAL A 327 5.31 3.29 26.98
CA VAL A 327 4.94 3.01 28.38
C VAL A 327 5.95 2.14 29.12
N SER A 328 6.89 1.53 28.38
CA SER A 328 7.89 0.59 28.92
C SER A 328 9.32 1.13 28.92
N HIS A 329 9.65 2.05 28.00
CA HIS A 329 11.02 2.54 27.79
C HIS A 329 11.05 4.07 27.64
N PRO A 330 11.57 4.83 28.62
CA PRO A 330 11.40 6.30 28.67
C PRO A 330 12.12 7.04 27.53
N ASN A 331 13.17 6.47 26.95
CA ASN A 331 13.90 7.05 25.82
C ASN A 331 13.37 6.61 24.44
N VAL A 332 12.21 5.95 24.38
CA VAL A 332 11.60 5.45 23.13
C VAL A 332 10.26 6.13 22.90
N PHE A 333 10.04 6.59 21.67
CA PHE A 333 8.82 7.22 21.20
C PHE A 333 8.25 6.46 19.99
N GLY A 334 6.94 6.54 19.78
CA GLY A 334 6.28 5.88 18.67
C GLY A 334 5.17 6.73 18.06
N ALA A 335 5.07 6.74 16.74
CA ALA A 335 3.98 7.36 16.00
C ALA A 335 3.57 6.48 14.80
N GLY A 336 2.53 6.89 14.09
CA GLY A 336 2.02 6.16 12.95
C GLY A 336 1.25 4.91 13.34
N ASP A 337 1.10 3.99 12.38
CA ASP A 337 0.31 2.78 12.59
C ASP A 337 0.93 1.85 13.65
N ILE A 338 2.25 1.91 13.87
CA ILE A 338 2.92 1.07 14.87
C ILE A 338 2.52 1.42 16.31
N ALA A 339 2.13 2.68 16.56
CA ALA A 339 1.82 3.18 17.89
C ALA A 339 0.36 2.94 18.30
N ALA A 340 0.15 2.39 19.49
CA ALA A 340 -1.14 2.22 20.15
C ALA A 340 -1.23 3.14 21.37
N MET A 341 -1.95 4.26 21.24
CA MET A 341 -2.19 5.17 22.37
C MET A 341 -3.14 4.52 23.37
N VAL A 342 -2.68 4.33 24.61
CA VAL A 342 -3.42 3.58 25.65
C VAL A 342 -4.75 4.24 26.01
N ASN A 343 -4.77 5.55 26.25
CA ASN A 343 -5.98 6.26 26.66
C ASN A 343 -6.88 6.67 25.48
N TYR A 344 -6.33 6.64 24.26
CA TYR A 344 -7.00 7.14 23.06
C TYR A 344 -6.90 6.14 21.90
N PRO A 345 -7.54 4.96 21.99
CA PRO A 345 -7.50 3.98 20.91
C PRO A 345 -8.12 4.59 19.64
N ARG A 346 -7.39 4.47 18.52
CA ARG A 346 -7.82 4.93 17.19
C ARG A 346 -7.58 3.85 16.14
N PRO A 347 -8.42 3.78 15.10
CA PRO A 347 -8.14 2.95 13.94
C PRO A 347 -6.77 3.29 13.34
N LYS A 348 -6.06 2.28 12.84
CA LYS A 348 -4.80 2.44 12.11
C LYS A 348 -5.10 3.04 10.74
N ALA A 349 -5.03 4.36 10.66
CA ALA A 349 -5.40 5.14 9.48
C ALA A 349 -4.48 6.35 9.34
N GLY A 350 -4.09 6.67 8.10
CA GLY A 350 -3.14 7.74 7.79
C GLY A 350 -3.56 9.12 8.33
N VAL A 351 -4.86 9.36 8.48
CA VAL A 351 -5.44 10.58 9.07
C VAL A 351 -4.97 10.84 10.51
N PHE A 352 -4.72 9.78 11.29
CA PHE A 352 -4.21 9.88 12.65
C PHE A 352 -2.68 9.91 12.67
N ALA A 353 -2.03 9.05 11.87
CA ALA A 353 -0.59 8.99 11.74
C ALA A 353 0.04 10.36 11.38
N VAL A 354 -0.50 11.02 10.35
CA VAL A 354 0.00 12.35 9.92
C VAL A 354 -0.12 13.40 11.03
N ARG A 355 -1.16 13.31 11.88
CA ARG A 355 -1.38 14.25 12.97
C ARG A 355 -0.47 14.01 14.18
N GLN A 356 0.12 12.83 14.31
CA GLN A 356 1.07 12.51 15.39
C GLN A 356 2.46 13.12 15.15
N GLY A 357 2.83 13.44 13.90
CA GLY A 357 4.18 13.89 13.58
C GLY A 357 4.62 15.18 14.29
N GLN A 358 3.75 16.20 14.34
CA GLN A 358 4.09 17.47 15.02
C GLN A 358 4.16 17.33 16.55
N PRO A 359 3.18 16.70 17.24
CA PRO A 359 3.30 16.40 18.67
C PRO A 359 4.52 15.55 19.02
N LEU A 360 4.82 14.52 18.22
CA LEU A 360 6.01 13.68 18.41
C LEU A 360 7.28 14.52 18.33
N PHE A 361 7.41 15.35 17.30
CA PHE A 361 8.55 16.26 17.14
C PHE A 361 8.71 17.17 18.37
N GLU A 362 7.63 17.80 18.84
CA GLU A 362 7.68 18.66 20.02
C GLU A 362 8.14 17.90 21.28
N ASN A 363 7.64 16.68 21.49
CA ASN A 363 8.01 15.88 22.65
C ASN A 363 9.44 15.34 22.59
N LEU A 364 9.96 15.00 21.41
CA LEU A 364 11.38 14.70 21.23
C LEU A 364 12.25 15.89 21.62
N GLN A 365 11.87 17.12 21.22
CA GLN A 365 12.60 18.32 21.65
C GLN A 365 12.52 18.54 23.17
N GLN A 366 11.34 18.42 23.77
CA GLN A 366 11.16 18.56 25.21
C GLN A 366 11.99 17.53 25.98
N PHE A 367 11.98 16.28 25.53
CA PHE A 367 12.76 15.20 26.14
C PHE A 367 14.26 15.50 26.13
N LEU A 368 14.80 15.90 24.98
CA LEU A 368 16.22 16.23 24.82
C LEU A 368 16.63 17.47 25.63
N TRP A 369 15.71 18.41 25.85
CA TRP A 369 15.93 19.56 26.73
C TRP A 369 15.60 19.31 28.20
N GLN A 370 15.25 18.06 28.58
CA GLN A 370 14.83 17.70 29.93
C GLN A 370 13.66 18.55 30.45
N LYS A 371 12.75 18.92 29.54
CA LYS A 371 11.51 19.65 29.83
C LYS A 371 10.33 18.69 29.93
N PRO A 372 9.25 19.08 30.63
CA PRO A 372 8.03 18.29 30.66
C PRO A 372 7.47 18.04 29.25
N LEU A 373 7.10 16.78 29.00
CA LEU A 373 6.42 16.38 27.77
C LEU A 373 5.01 16.97 27.73
N LYS A 374 4.50 17.17 26.52
CA LYS A 374 3.17 17.72 26.27
C LYS A 374 2.21 16.60 25.84
N PRO A 375 1.05 16.47 26.47
CA PRO A 375 0.04 15.50 26.05
C PRO A 375 -0.56 15.89 24.70
N PHE A 376 -0.92 14.88 23.93
CA PHE A 376 -1.59 14.96 22.64
C PHE A 376 -2.88 14.15 22.71
N VAL A 377 -4.00 14.78 22.31
CA VAL A 377 -5.29 14.12 22.23
C VAL A 377 -5.69 13.99 20.76
N PRO A 378 -5.75 12.78 20.18
CA PRO A 378 -6.15 12.61 18.80
C PRO A 378 -7.66 12.87 18.65
N GLN A 379 -8.02 13.57 17.58
CA GLN A 379 -9.42 13.82 17.23
C GLN A 379 -10.25 12.52 17.20
N GLU A 380 -11.50 12.57 17.64
CA GLU A 380 -12.41 11.41 17.58
C GLU A 380 -13.08 11.31 16.22
N LYS A 381 -13.53 12.45 15.70
CA LYS A 381 -14.27 12.55 14.44
C LYS A 381 -13.37 13.15 13.38
N TYR A 382 -13.46 12.60 12.17
CA TYR A 382 -12.77 13.12 11.00
C TYR A 382 -13.67 13.05 9.78
N LEU A 383 -13.36 13.86 8.78
CA LEU A 383 -13.96 13.76 7.46
C LEU A 383 -13.16 12.73 6.66
N GLY A 384 -13.80 11.61 6.31
CA GLY A 384 -13.26 10.66 5.34
C GLY A 384 -13.66 11.08 3.93
N LEU A 385 -12.71 11.13 3.00
CA LEU A 385 -12.96 11.30 1.57
C LEU A 385 -12.54 10.01 0.88
N ILE A 386 -13.51 9.20 0.48
CA ILE A 386 -13.29 7.87 -0.10
C ILE A 386 -13.42 8.00 -1.61
N GLY A 387 -12.33 7.78 -2.34
CA GLY A 387 -12.32 7.82 -3.80
C GLY A 387 -13.14 6.67 -4.38
N THR A 388 -13.88 6.94 -5.46
CA THR A 388 -14.67 5.92 -6.17
C THR A 388 -14.04 5.51 -7.50
N GLY A 389 -12.75 5.71 -7.72
CA GLY A 389 -12.03 5.28 -8.94
C GLY A 389 -12.39 6.01 -10.23
N ASN A 390 -13.38 6.91 -10.24
CA ASN A 390 -13.83 7.63 -11.44
C ASN A 390 -13.80 9.16 -11.25
N LYS A 391 -12.78 9.68 -10.57
CA LYS A 391 -12.66 11.10 -10.19
C LYS A 391 -13.89 11.65 -9.44
N ARG A 392 -14.53 10.79 -8.66
CA ARG A 392 -15.57 11.13 -7.69
C ARG A 392 -15.15 10.61 -6.32
N ALA A 393 -15.72 11.18 -5.27
CA ALA A 393 -15.47 10.76 -3.91
C ALA A 393 -16.75 10.83 -3.07
N ILE A 394 -16.80 9.98 -2.05
CA ILE A 394 -17.81 10.01 -0.99
C ILE A 394 -17.19 10.65 0.25
N ALA A 395 -17.78 11.76 0.70
CA ALA A 395 -17.53 12.34 1.99
C ALA A 395 -18.31 11.58 3.08
N SER A 396 -17.62 11.22 4.15
CA SER A 396 -18.18 10.54 5.32
C SER A 396 -17.80 11.30 6.59
N ARG A 397 -18.80 11.78 7.34
CA ARG A 397 -18.60 12.42 8.65
C ARG A 397 -19.82 12.21 9.55
N GLY A 398 -19.67 11.40 10.59
CA GLY A 398 -20.79 11.03 11.46
C GLY A 398 -21.90 10.35 10.65
N SER A 399 -23.13 10.87 10.72
CA SER A 399 -24.29 10.39 9.95
C SER A 399 -24.40 10.96 8.53
N TRP A 400 -23.57 11.94 8.17
CA TRP A 400 -23.61 12.60 6.88
C TRP A 400 -22.84 11.81 5.82
N MET A 401 -23.41 11.79 4.61
CA MET A 401 -22.82 11.23 3.41
C MET A 401 -23.11 12.16 2.22
N TRP A 402 -22.10 12.46 1.42
CA TRP A 402 -22.24 13.22 0.18
C TRP A 402 -21.33 12.61 -0.89
N GLU A 403 -21.83 12.41 -2.10
CA GLU A 403 -21.04 11.95 -3.25
C GLU A 403 -20.95 13.05 -4.31
N SER A 404 -19.74 13.40 -4.76
CA SER A 404 -19.55 14.40 -5.83
C SER A 404 -18.17 14.29 -6.48
N ALA A 405 -18.07 14.79 -7.72
CA ALA A 405 -16.78 15.05 -8.37
C ALA A 405 -16.00 16.17 -7.67
N LEU A 406 -16.70 17.20 -7.16
CA LEU A 406 -16.06 18.30 -6.41
C LEU A 406 -15.33 17.80 -5.16
N LEU A 407 -15.85 16.76 -4.50
CA LEU A 407 -15.20 16.14 -3.34
C LEU A 407 -13.91 15.41 -3.72
N TRP A 408 -13.83 14.88 -4.94
CA TRP A 408 -12.59 14.27 -5.44
C TRP A 408 -11.54 15.33 -5.72
N TYR A 409 -11.90 16.42 -6.41
CA TYR A 409 -10.97 17.54 -6.61
C TYR A 409 -10.50 18.16 -5.29
N TRP A 410 -11.38 18.20 -4.29
CA TRP A 410 -10.98 18.64 -2.95
C TRP A 410 -10.00 17.68 -2.29
N LYS A 411 -10.24 16.36 -2.38
CA LYS A 411 -9.29 15.34 -1.89
C LYS A 411 -7.94 15.47 -2.59
N ASP A 412 -7.94 15.56 -3.92
CA ASP A 412 -6.74 15.72 -4.74
C ASP A 412 -5.95 16.98 -4.34
N LEU A 413 -6.64 18.12 -4.15
CA LEU A 413 -6.03 19.35 -3.66
C LEU A 413 -5.35 19.15 -2.29
N ILE A 414 -6.03 18.51 -1.34
CA ILE A 414 -5.49 18.25 0.01
C ILE A 414 -4.23 17.37 -0.08
N ASP A 415 -4.30 16.29 -0.85
CA ASP A 415 -3.21 15.34 -0.98
C ASP A 415 -1.99 15.99 -1.68
N ARG A 416 -2.20 16.75 -2.76
CA ARG A 416 -1.14 17.49 -3.45
C ARG A 416 -0.53 18.57 -2.57
N GLN A 417 -1.35 19.32 -1.81
CA GLN A 417 -0.83 20.30 -0.84
C GLN A 417 -0.01 19.65 0.26
N PHE A 418 -0.36 18.43 0.68
CA PHE A 418 0.45 17.66 1.62
C PHE A 418 1.80 17.29 0.99
N MET A 419 1.81 16.71 -0.21
CA MET A 419 3.04 16.31 -0.92
C MET A 419 3.95 17.50 -1.24
N GLN A 420 3.39 18.66 -1.58
CA GLN A 420 4.16 19.88 -1.82
C GLN A 420 5.02 20.30 -0.62
N LYS A 421 4.63 19.95 0.62
CA LYS A 421 5.46 20.24 1.82
C LYS A 421 6.77 19.46 1.84
N PHE A 422 6.85 18.35 1.12
CA PHE A 422 8.03 17.49 1.05
C PHE A 422 8.80 17.67 -0.26
N ASN A 423 8.11 18.06 -1.34
CA ASN A 423 8.74 18.28 -2.64
C ASN A 423 9.32 19.71 -2.78
N ASN A 424 8.70 20.71 -2.13
CA ASN A 424 9.14 22.11 -2.17
C ASN A 424 9.77 22.51 -0.83
N LEU A 425 10.91 21.92 -0.51
CA LEU A 425 11.63 22.22 0.72
C LEU A 425 12.24 23.64 0.67
N PRO A 426 12.15 24.43 1.75
CA PRO A 426 12.80 25.73 1.80
C PRO A 426 14.31 25.61 1.55
N LYS A 427 14.87 26.52 0.76
CA LYS A 427 16.33 26.65 0.68
C LYS A 427 16.86 27.03 2.06
N LYS A 428 17.83 26.28 2.58
CA LYS A 428 18.54 26.68 3.80
C LYS A 428 19.16 28.07 3.54
N GLN A 429 18.81 29.05 4.37
CA GLN A 429 19.60 30.27 4.44
C GLN A 429 21.00 29.84 4.90
N GLN A 430 22.00 30.08 4.06
CA GLN A 430 23.40 29.74 4.32
C GLN A 430 23.94 30.51 5.52
#